data_AF-A0A6P4EX40-F1
#
_entry.id   AF-A0A6P4EX40-F1
#
_cell.length_a   1.000
_cell.length_b   1.000
_cell.length_c   1.000
_cell.angle_alpha   90.00
_cell.angle_beta   90.00
_cell.angle_gamma   90.00
#
_symmetry.space_group_name_H-M   'P 1'
#
loop_
_entity.id
_entity.type
_entity.pdbx_description
1 polymer ?
#
loop_
_entity_poly.entity_id
_entity_poly.type
_entity_poly.pdbx_seq_one_letter_code
_entity_poly.pdbx_strand_id
1 'polypeptide(L)'
;MRFALFAFLAVCLLAFVLATPAKDTKKPATCQRACGEVYDPVCAKAKNSSKERLITFGSPCVMSNYNCQHADDPFEQKTKGECGGGVSVRLS
;
A
#
# COMPACT_ATOMS: atom_id res chain seq x y z
N MET A 1 -12.90 0.30 55.37
CA MET A 1 -12.15 1.38 54.68
C MET A 1 -11.02 0.86 53.78
N ARG A 2 -10.17 -0.07 54.24
CA ARG A 2 -9.06 -0.62 53.43
C ARG A 2 -9.51 -1.35 52.16
N PHE A 3 -10.56 -2.17 52.25
CA PHE A 3 -11.14 -2.88 51.09
C PHE A 3 -11.72 -1.96 50.02
N ALA A 4 -12.36 -0.85 50.43
CA ALA A 4 -12.90 0.14 49.50
C ALA A 4 -11.77 0.86 48.72
N LEU A 5 -10.65 1.15 49.39
CA LEU A 5 -9.47 1.73 48.75
C LEU A 5 -8.84 0.79 47.71
N PHE A 6 -8.73 -0.50 48.04
CA PHE A 6 -8.19 -1.49 47.08
C PHE A 6 -9.12 -1.69 45.88
N ALA A 7 -10.43 -1.71 46.10
CA ALA A 7 -11.41 -1.80 45.01
C ALA A 7 -11.34 -0.57 44.09
N PHE A 8 -11.22 0.64 44.66
CA PHE A 8 -11.10 1.87 43.90
C PHE A 8 -9.82 1.91 43.06
N LEU A 9 -8.70 1.47 43.64
CA LEU A 9 -7.40 1.45 42.96
C LEU A 9 -7.37 0.42 41.82
N ALA A 10 -8.02 -0.73 41.99
CA ALA A 10 -8.18 -1.73 40.93
C ALA A 10 -9.03 -1.20 39.76
N VAL A 11 -10.11 -0.46 40.04
CA VAL A 11 -10.95 0.16 39.01
C VAL A 11 -10.19 1.24 38.24
N CYS A 12 -9.41 2.06 38.94
CA CYS A 12 -8.56 3.07 38.28
C CYS A 12 -7.54 2.43 37.34
N LEU A 13 -6.87 1.36 37.76
CA LEU A 13 -5.91 0.65 36.91
C LEU A 13 -6.56 0.04 35.66
N LEU A 14 -7.76 -0.52 35.80
CA LEU A 14 -8.54 -1.03 34.65
C LEU A 14 -8.90 0.06 33.65
N ALA A 15 -9.23 1.27 34.12
CA ALA A 15 -9.53 2.41 33.25
C ALA A 15 -8.30 2.84 32.42
N PHE A 16 -7.09 2.79 32.99
CA PHE A 16 -5.85 3.10 32.26
C PHE A 16 -5.51 2.07 31.16
N VAL A 17 -5.83 0.80 31.36
CA VAL A 17 -5.60 -0.26 30.33
C VAL A 17 -6.54 -0.06 29.13
N LEU A 18 -7.77 0.39 29.36
CA LEU A 18 -8.74 0.65 28.30
C LEU A 18 -8.48 1.99 27.56
N ALA A 19 -7.78 2.93 28.20
CA ALA A 19 -7.44 4.23 27.62
C ALA A 19 -6.17 4.20 26.74
N THR A 20 -5.83 3.05 26.15
CA THR A 20 -4.75 3.02 25.15
C THR A 20 -5.20 3.82 23.93
N PRO A 21 -4.43 4.84 23.49
CA PRO A 21 -4.79 5.55 22.28
C PRO A 21 -4.76 4.55 21.12
N ALA A 22 -5.87 4.44 20.39
CA ALA A 22 -5.90 3.72 19.13
C ALA A 22 -4.79 4.29 18.25
N LYS A 23 -3.79 3.44 17.91
CA LYS A 23 -2.70 3.80 16.99
C LYS A 23 -3.30 4.59 15.84
N ASP A 24 -2.79 5.80 15.61
CA ASP A 24 -3.14 6.63 14.48
C ASP A 24 -3.19 5.77 13.22
N THR A 25 -4.39 5.38 12.82
CA THR A 25 -4.66 4.84 11.50
C THR A 25 -4.49 6.04 10.59
N LYS A 26 -3.23 6.31 10.21
CA LYS A 26 -2.91 7.16 9.06
C LYS A 26 -3.93 6.76 8.01
N LYS A 27 -4.80 7.70 7.62
CA LYS A 27 -5.82 7.46 6.59
C LYS A 27 -5.13 6.65 5.49
N PRO A 28 -5.71 5.52 5.03
CA PRO A 28 -5.07 4.74 3.97
C PRO A 28 -4.71 5.73 2.87
N ALA A 29 -3.42 5.82 2.55
CA ALA A 29 -2.94 6.78 1.57
C ALA A 29 -3.80 6.57 0.33
N THR A 30 -4.64 7.56 0.01
CA THR A 30 -5.56 7.43 -1.12
C THR A 30 -4.71 7.31 -2.36
N CYS A 31 -4.70 6.13 -2.98
CA CYS A 31 -3.95 5.88 -4.20
C CYS A 31 -4.32 6.93 -5.26
N GLN A 32 -3.31 7.43 -5.96
CA GLN A 32 -3.48 8.53 -6.89
C GLN A 32 -4.38 8.11 -8.06
N ARG A 33 -5.62 8.61 -8.07
CA ARG A 33 -6.62 8.17 -9.06
C ARG A 33 -6.40 8.68 -10.48
N ALA A 34 -5.64 9.77 -10.63
CA ALA A 34 -5.41 10.41 -11.92
C ALA A 34 -3.92 10.47 -12.21
N CYS A 35 -3.51 9.76 -13.25
CA CYS A 35 -2.26 9.98 -13.95
C CYS A 35 -2.56 10.82 -15.19
N GLY A 36 -1.71 11.79 -15.52
CA GLY A 36 -1.90 12.59 -16.74
C GLY A 36 -1.72 11.76 -18.01
N GLU A 37 -2.04 12.35 -19.15
CA GLU A 37 -2.00 11.71 -20.48
C GLU A 37 -0.58 11.58 -21.07
N VAL A 38 0.47 11.85 -20.27
CA VAL A 38 1.86 11.77 -20.74
C VAL A 38 2.26 10.31 -20.84
N TYR A 39 2.56 9.87 -22.07
CA TYR A 39 3.07 8.54 -22.34
C TYR A 39 4.59 8.49 -22.12
N ASP A 40 5.01 7.91 -20.99
CA ASP A 40 6.41 7.64 -20.62
C ASP A 40 6.53 6.17 -20.20
N PRO A 41 6.51 5.24 -21.16
CA PRO A 41 6.29 3.84 -20.86
C PRO A 41 7.40 3.21 -20.00
N VAL A 42 7.00 2.30 -19.13
CA VAL A 42 7.88 1.57 -18.22
C VAL A 42 7.59 0.08 -18.31
N CYS A 43 8.61 -0.69 -18.65
CA CYS A 43 8.55 -2.14 -18.60
C CYS A 43 8.79 -2.58 -17.16
N ALA A 44 7.81 -3.27 -16.59
CA ALA A 44 7.85 -3.73 -15.22
C ALA A 44 7.67 -5.24 -15.14
N LYS A 45 8.27 -5.84 -14.10
CA LYS A 45 8.17 -7.27 -13.81
C LYS A 45 7.53 -7.47 -12.44
N ALA A 46 6.72 -8.52 -12.30
CA ALA A 46 6.11 -8.85 -11.01
C ALA A 46 7.19 -9.17 -9.97
N LYS A 47 7.10 -8.56 -8.79
CA LYS A 47 8.11 -8.72 -7.73
C LYS A 47 8.02 -10.07 -7.01
N ASN A 48 6.79 -10.56 -6.84
CA ASN A 48 6.49 -11.72 -6.00
C ASN A 48 6.20 -13.00 -6.81
N SER A 49 6.51 -13.03 -8.12
CA SER A 49 6.18 -14.15 -8.98
C SER A 49 7.41 -14.97 -9.36
N SER A 50 7.33 -16.29 -9.19
CA SER A 50 8.39 -17.23 -9.62
C SER A 50 8.53 -17.33 -11.14
N LYS A 51 7.53 -16.86 -11.91
CA LYS A 51 7.58 -16.75 -13.36
C LYS A 51 7.77 -15.30 -13.75
N GLU A 52 8.55 -15.06 -14.80
CA GLU A 52 8.72 -13.72 -15.33
C GLU A 52 7.38 -13.24 -15.93
N ARG A 53 6.70 -12.35 -15.20
CA ARG A 53 5.47 -11.70 -15.64
C ARG A 53 5.78 -10.24 -15.94
N LEU A 54 5.79 -9.91 -17.22
CA LEU A 54 6.07 -8.56 -17.71
C LEU A 54 4.78 -7.82 -18.06
N ILE A 55 4.78 -6.52 -17.79
CA ILE A 55 3.73 -5.61 -18.20
C ILE A 55 4.37 -4.26 -18.54
N THR A 56 3.83 -3.58 -19.54
CA THR A 56 4.16 -2.19 -19.80
C THR A 56 3.18 -1.30 -19.05
N PHE A 57 3.67 -0.36 -18.26
CA PHE A 57 2.87 0.75 -17.73
C PHE A 57 3.07 1.98 -18.60
N GLY A 58 2.01 2.72 -18.90
CA GLY A 58 2.07 3.90 -19.77
C GLY A 58 2.81 5.08 -19.15
N SER A 59 2.98 5.09 -17.83
CA SER A 59 3.85 6.02 -17.12
C SER A 59 4.30 5.47 -15.76
N PRO A 60 5.35 6.06 -15.14
CA PRO A 60 5.72 5.75 -13.76
C PRO A 60 4.59 6.01 -12.76
N CYS A 61 3.74 7.00 -13.04
CA CYS A 61 2.55 7.29 -12.22
C CYS A 61 1.59 6.11 -12.21
N VAL A 62 1.29 5.54 -13.38
CA VAL A 62 0.36 4.41 -13.52
C VAL A 62 0.88 3.19 -12.78
N MET A 63 2.18 2.89 -12.89
CA MET A 63 2.81 1.80 -12.13
C MET A 63 2.71 2.03 -10.62
N SER A 64 2.99 3.25 -10.16
CA SER A 64 2.90 3.60 -8.74
C SER A 64 1.47 3.51 -8.21
N ASN A 65 0.49 3.96 -8.99
CA ASN A 65 -0.94 3.85 -8.65
C ASN A 65 -1.38 2.38 -8.60
N TYR A 66 -0.99 1.56 -9.58
CA TYR A 66 -1.24 0.13 -9.58
C TYR A 66 -0.66 -0.53 -8.32
N ASN A 67 0.61 -0.29 -8.02
CA ASN A 67 1.27 -0.86 -6.84
C ASN A 67 0.63 -0.41 -5.52
N CYS A 68 0.08 0.81 -5.49
CA CYS A 68 -0.67 1.28 -4.33
C CYS A 68 -2.00 0.52 -4.16
N GLN A 69 -2.71 0.25 -5.26
CA GLN A 69 -3.99 -0.47 -5.25
C GLN A 69 -3.82 -1.99 -5.05
N HIS A 70 -2.68 -2.54 -5.48
CA HIS A 70 -2.37 -3.97 -5.50
C HIS A 70 -1.08 -4.24 -4.72
N ALA A 71 -1.09 -3.93 -3.42
CA ALA A 71 0.08 -4.06 -2.55
C ALA A 71 0.57 -5.52 -2.38
N ASP A 72 -0.30 -6.50 -2.64
CA ASP A 72 -0.04 -7.94 -2.58
C ASP A 72 0.68 -8.48 -3.82
N ASP A 73 0.48 -7.86 -4.99
CA ASP A 73 1.11 -8.27 -6.27
C ASP A 73 1.75 -7.07 -7.00
N PRO A 74 2.79 -6.43 -6.40
CA PRO A 74 3.42 -5.26 -6.96
C PRO A 74 4.37 -5.59 -8.12
N PHE A 75 4.56 -4.61 -8.98
CA PHE A 75 5.53 -4.64 -10.07
C PHE A 75 6.72 -3.73 -9.76
N GLU A 76 7.91 -4.14 -10.20
CA GLU A 76 9.12 -3.33 -10.17
C GLU A 76 9.61 -3.02 -11.59
N GLN A 77 10.15 -1.81 -11.78
CA GLN A 77 10.70 -1.41 -13.07
C GLN A 77 11.88 -2.31 -13.46
N LYS A 78 11.80 -2.89 -14.67
CA LYS A 78 12.88 -3.66 -15.29
C LYS A 78 13.69 -2.76 -16.23
N THR A 79 13.02 -2.02 -17.11
CA THR A 79 13.65 -1.09 -18.07
C THR A 79 12.76 0.13 -18.31
N LYS A 80 13.35 1.22 -18.83
CA LYS A 80 12.57 2.30 -19.45
C LYS A 80 12.08 1.86 -20.83
N GLY A 81 10.91 2.35 -21.25
CA GLY A 81 10.24 1.94 -22.48
C GLY A 81 9.27 0.78 -22.28
N GLU A 82 8.58 0.41 -23.35
CA GLU A 82 7.66 -0.75 -23.37
C GLU A 82 8.45 -2.07 -23.25
N CYS A 83 7.83 -3.12 -22.67
CA CYS A 83 8.43 -4.44 -22.81
C CYS A 83 8.24 -4.96 -24.25
N GLY A 84 9.25 -5.64 -24.79
CA GLY A 84 9.12 -6.34 -26.07
C GLY A 84 8.21 -7.59 -25.98
N GLY A 85 7.87 -8.15 -27.14
CA GLY A 85 7.19 -9.46 -27.23
C GLY A 85 5.66 -9.44 -27.09
N GLY A 86 5.02 -8.28 -27.27
CA GLY A 86 3.54 -8.19 -27.27
C GLY A 86 2.91 -8.32 -25.88
N VAL A 87 3.60 -7.87 -24.83
CA VAL A 87 3.04 -7.81 -23.48
C VAL A 87 1.86 -6.84 -23.41
N SER A 88 1.02 -7.00 -22.39
CA SER A 88 -0.06 -6.03 -22.13
C SER A 88 0.48 -4.67 -21.73
N VAL A 89 -0.24 -3.63 -22.14
CA VAL A 89 0.03 -2.23 -21.79
C VAL A 89 -1.09 -1.72 -20.90
N ARG A 90 -0.74 -1.08 -19.79
CA ARG A 90 -1.67 -0.46 -18.86
C ARG A 90 -1.46 1.04 -18.81
N LEU A 91 -2.47 1.80 -19.24
CA LEU A 91 -2.42 3.26 -19.35
C LEU A 91 -3.02 4.00 -18.13
N SER A 92 -3.73 3.30 -17.24
CA SER A 92 -4.42 3.86 -16.07
C SER A 92 -4.50 2.93 -14.87
#